data_AF-A0A3A6KHE7-F1
#
_entry.id   AF-A0A3A6KHE7-F1
#
_cell.length_a   1.000
_cell.length_b   1.000
_cell.length_c   1.000
_cell.angle_alpha   90.00
_cell.angle_beta   90.00
_cell.angle_gamma   90.00
#
_symmetry.space_group_name_H-M   'P 1'
#
loop_
_entity.id
_entity.type
_entity.pdbx_description
1 polymer ?
#
loop_
_entity_poly.entity_id
_entity_poly.type
_entity_poly.pdbx_seq_one_letter_code
_entity_poly.pdbx_strand_id
1 'polypeptide(L)' 'MKLMLPKDCPKIAQSTLEAIIQDPYITIGQLSEVLKLSERTIKNRIVLLKREGLITRIGSRTSGYWEVFNNV' A
#
# COMPACT_ATOMS: atom_id res chain seq x y z
N MET A 1 -13.63 -10.59 -7.43
CA MET A 1 -13.32 -10.61 -5.99
C MET A 1 -13.22 -9.17 -5.52
N LYS A 2 -13.97 -8.76 -4.49
CA LYS A 2 -14.11 -7.35 -4.08
C LYS A 2 -13.46 -7.20 -2.70
N LEU A 3 -12.30 -6.55 -2.63
CA LEU A 3 -11.73 -6.14 -1.35
C LEU A 3 -12.71 -5.14 -0.71
N MET A 4 -13.20 -5.45 0.49
CA MET A 4 -13.99 -4.51 1.28
C MET A 4 -13.03 -3.66 2.11
N LEU A 5 -12.77 -2.45 1.63
CA LEU A 5 -12.05 -1.43 2.40
C LEU A 5 -13.05 -0.69 3.31
N PRO A 6 -12.59 -0.19 4.48
CA PRO A 6 -13.43 0.62 5.37
C PRO A 6 -14.12 1.74 4.59
N LYS A 7 -15.42 1.95 4.78
CA LYS A 7 -16.25 2.86 3.96
C LYS A 7 -15.75 4.32 3.92
N ASP A 8 -14.91 4.71 4.88
CA ASP A 8 -14.34 6.05 5.02
C ASP A 8 -12.88 6.15 4.52
N CYS A 9 -12.31 5.07 3.96
CA CYS A 9 -11.00 5.15 3.33
C CYS A 9 -11.11 6.00 2.05
N PRO A 10 -10.36 7.13 1.93
CA PRO A 10 -10.38 7.90 0.71
C PRO A 10 -9.94 6.98 -0.43
N LYS A 11 -10.73 6.95 -1.52
CA LYS A 11 -10.60 6.19 -2.79
C LYS A 11 -9.16 5.99 -3.31
N ILE A 12 -8.31 6.87 -2.84
CA ILE A 12 -6.92 7.10 -3.12
C ILE A 12 -5.96 6.12 -2.39
N ALA A 13 -6.29 5.62 -1.18
CA ALA A 13 -5.50 4.59 -0.50
C ALA A 13 -5.68 3.20 -1.16
N GLN A 14 -6.80 3.00 -1.85
CA GLN A 14 -7.13 1.75 -2.56
C GLN A 14 -6.13 1.49 -3.70
N SER A 15 -5.82 2.50 -4.51
CA SER A 15 -4.85 2.36 -5.62
C SER A 15 -3.43 2.05 -5.14
N THR A 16 -3.05 2.54 -3.95
CA THR A 16 -1.76 2.18 -3.33
C THR A 16 -1.74 0.72 -2.90
N LEU A 17 -2.83 0.22 -2.34
CA LEU A 17 -2.95 -1.19 -1.98
C LEU A 17 -2.97 -2.10 -3.23
N GLU A 18 -3.71 -1.73 -4.27
CA GLU A 18 -3.76 -2.48 -5.53
C GLU A 18 -2.38 -2.58 -6.19
N ALA A 19 -1.61 -1.48 -6.23
CA ALA A 19 -0.26 -1.51 -6.75
C ALA A 19 0.67 -2.41 -5.93
N ILE A 20 0.52 -2.44 -4.60
CA ILE A 20 1.26 -3.34 -3.72
C ILE A 20 0.85 -4.81 -3.94
N ILE A 21 -0.43 -5.09 -4.20
CA ILE A 21 -0.90 -6.44 -4.52
C ILE A 21 -0.33 -6.91 -5.86
N GLN A 22 -0.24 -6.02 -6.85
CA GLN A 22 0.33 -6.32 -8.17
C GLN A 22 1.84 -6.55 -8.11
N ASP A 23 2.56 -5.75 -7.32
CA ASP A 23 3.99 -5.90 -7.08
C ASP A 23 4.32 -5.75 -5.59
N PRO A 24 4.43 -6.86 -4.84
CA PRO A 24 4.80 -6.84 -3.44
C PRO A 24 6.18 -6.23 -3.16
N TYR A 25 7.08 -6.20 -4.12
CA TYR A 25 8.44 -5.67 -3.91
C TYR A 25 8.52 -4.16 -4.14
N ILE A 26 7.43 -3.56 -4.63
CA ILE A 26 7.38 -2.16 -5.03
C ILE A 26 7.85 -1.23 -3.91
N THR A 27 8.71 -0.29 -4.29
CA THR A 27 9.24 0.74 -3.39
C THR A 27 8.32 1.96 -3.37
N ILE A 28 8.52 2.84 -2.39
CA ILE A 28 7.79 4.11 -2.28
C ILE A 28 8.02 5.00 -3.51
N GLY A 29 9.25 4.99 -4.06
CA GLY A 29 9.59 5.75 -5.27
C GLY A 29 8.85 5.22 -6.49
N GLN A 30 8.83 3.90 -6.68
CA GLN A 30 8.07 3.27 -7.78
C GLN A 30 6.57 3.49 -7.63
N LEU A 31 6.01 3.42 -6.42
CA LEU A 31 4.61 3.76 -6.16
C LEU A 31 4.30 5.22 -6.52
N SER A 32 5.23 6.14 -6.22
CA SER A 32 5.12 7.56 -6.58
C SER A 32 5.08 7.75 -8.11
N GLU A 33 5.93 7.05 -8.85
CA GLU A 33 5.97 7.08 -10.31
C GLU A 33 4.71 6.48 -10.95
N VAL A 34 4.34 5.25 -10.55
CA VAL A 34 3.21 4.51 -11.10
C VAL A 34 1.90 5.25 -10.84
N LEU A 35 1.72 5.78 -9.64
CA LEU A 35 0.48 6.44 -9.25
C LEU A 35 0.50 7.95 -9.49
N LYS A 36 1.61 8.51 -10.00
CA LYS A 36 1.82 9.95 -10.28
C LYS A 36 1.52 10.84 -9.08
N LEU A 37 2.08 10.51 -7.92
CA LEU A 37 1.82 11.20 -6.65
C LEU A 37 3.12 11.44 -5.92
N SER A 38 3.17 12.47 -5.08
CA SER A 38 4.36 12.72 -4.27
C SER A 38 4.64 11.58 -3.30
N GLU A 39 5.93 11.29 -3.05
CA GLU A 39 6.34 10.30 -2.06
C GLU A 39 5.75 10.56 -0.67
N ARG A 40 5.60 11.83 -0.27
CA ARG A 40 4.94 12.23 0.98
C ARG A 40 3.52 11.66 1.04
N THR A 41 2.79 11.77 -0.06
CA THR A 41 1.42 11.27 -0.17
C THR A 41 1.39 9.73 -0.10
N ILE A 42 2.32 9.06 -0.79
CA ILE A 42 2.46 7.59 -0.72
C ILE A 42 2.80 7.13 0.71
N LYS A 43 3.75 7.79 1.39
CA LYS A 43 4.11 7.52 2.79
C LYS A 43 2.90 7.64 3.71
N ASN A 44 2.11 8.71 3.58
CA ASN A 44 0.89 8.90 4.38
C ASN A 44 -0.12 7.76 4.16
N ARG A 45 -0.29 7.29 2.91
CA ARG A 45 -1.19 6.16 2.60
C ARG A 45 -0.66 4.84 3.15
N ILE A 46 0.63 4.57 3.03
CA ILE A 46 1.26 3.37 3.61
C ILE A 46 1.08 3.37 5.12
N VAL A 47 1.23 4.51 5.80
CA VAL A 47 0.98 4.64 7.25
C VAL A 47 -0.48 4.29 7.57
N LEU A 48 -1.43 4.79 6.78
CA LEU A 48 -2.84 4.43 6.92
C LEU A 48 -3.06 2.92 6.74
N LEU A 49 -2.58 2.33 5.64
CA LEU A 49 -2.74 0.90 5.35
C LEU A 49 -2.11 0.00 6.43
N LYS A 50 -0.95 0.39 6.98
CA LYS A 50 -0.32 -0.28 8.13
C LYS A 50 -1.17 -0.18 9.39
N ARG A 51 -1.71 1.00 9.68
CA ARG A 51 -2.57 1.23 10.86
C ARG A 51 -3.84 0.40 10.80
N GLU A 52 -4.44 0.28 9.62
CA GLU A 52 -5.61 -0.58 9.37
C GLU A 52 -5.27 -2.07 9.33
N GLY A 53 -3.99 -2.45 9.52
CA GLY A 53 -3.55 -3.84 9.51
C GLY A 53 -3.65 -4.52 8.15
N LEU A 54 -3.68 -3.74 7.05
CA LEU A 54 -3.85 -4.26 5.69
C LEU A 54 -2.52 -4.67 5.05
N ILE A 55 -1.43 -4.01 5.41
CA ILE A 55 -0.10 -4.33 4.89
C ILE A 55 0.96 -4.27 5.98
N THR A 56 2.03 -5.04 5.82
CA THR A 56 3.28 -4.87 6.56
C THR A 56 4.49 -5.02 5.64
N ARG A 57 5.64 -4.46 6.00
CA ARG A 57 6.89 -4.68 5.27
C ARG A 57 7.64 -5.83 5.97
N ILE A 58 7.93 -6.90 5.24
CA ILE A 58 8.72 -8.03 5.72
C ILE A 58 10.12 -7.94 5.11
N GLY A 59 11.16 -8.13 5.94
CA GLY A 59 12.56 -8.09 5.53
C GLY A 59 13.18 -6.69 5.58
N SER A 60 14.26 -6.50 4.82
CA SER A 60 15.03 -5.24 4.86
C SER A 60 14.28 -4.08 4.19
N ARG A 61 14.72 -2.84 4.45
CA ARG A 61 14.13 -1.65 3.84
C ARG A 61 14.27 -1.63 2.31
N THR A 62 15.29 -2.28 1.75
CA THR A 62 15.63 -2.24 0.31
C THR A 62 15.32 -3.54 -0.41
N SER A 63 15.37 -4.69 0.26
CA SER A 63 15.12 -6.02 -0.31
C SER A 63 13.89 -6.71 0.25
N GLY A 64 13.22 -6.10 1.23
CA GLY A 64 11.96 -6.62 1.77
C GLY A 64 10.80 -6.46 0.80
N TYR A 65 9.71 -7.16 1.07
CA TYR A 65 8.45 -7.06 0.32
C TYR A 65 7.32 -6.61 1.24
N TRP A 66 6.23 -6.15 0.65
CA TRP A 66 4.99 -5.86 1.32
C TRP A 66 4.14 -7.12 1.40
N GLU A 67 3.86 -7.58 2.61
CA GLU A 67 2.86 -8.61 2.86
C GLU A 67 1.49 -7.94 3.00
N VAL A 68 0.48 -8.49 2.35
CA VAL A 68 -0.90 -7.99 2.36
C VAL A 68 -1.77 -8.95 3.16
N PHE A 69 -2.45 -8.43 4.17
CA PHE A 69 -3.40 -9.18 4.98
C PHE A 69 -4.80 -9.03 4.41
N ASN A 70 -5.41 -10.15 4.01
CA ASN A 70 -6.82 -10.18 3.67
C ASN A 70 -7.62 -10.44 4.94
N ASN A 71 -7.93 -9.39 5.70
CA ASN A 71 -8.98 -9.50 6.71
C ASN A 71 -10.32 -9.67 5.99
N VAL A 72 -10.87 -10.88 6.09
CA VAL A 72 -12.17 -11.32 5.57
C VAL A 72 -13.29 -10.56 6.26
#